data_AF-A0A953WZU2-F1
#
_entry.id   AF-A0A953WZU2-F1
#
_cell.length_a   1.000
_cell.length_b   1.000
_cell.length_c   1.000
_cell.angle_alpha   90.00
_cell.angle_beta   90.00
_cell.angle_gamma   90.00
#
_symmetry.space_group_name_H-M   'P 1'
#
loop_
_entity.id
_entity.type
_entity.pdbx_description
1 polymer ?
#
loop_
_entity_poly.entity_id
_entity_poly.type
_entity_poly.pdbx_seq_one_letter_code
_entity_poly.pdbx_strand_id
1 'polypeptide(L)'
;MDIAYVLFSPKGRIGRRDFLRGIILLTGVSIIVQVGATFALPPLVLAQYVLIWSYACVFGKRLHDAGYSAWLYLAFLAGFVVLQVIVSNLLMPLLSPEVLPVQAELEAIGMTGDFAGMVQAMSERAPEIARLSALTSLAALLVTSAALALAGAQLKSDPHPNAHGPATGPGTSS
;
A
#
# COMPACT_ATOMS: atom_id res chain seq x y z
N MET A 1 2.89 -10.18 -20.42
CA MET A 1 1.97 -9.43 -19.53
C MET A 1 1.94 -8.01 -20.05
N ASP A 2 0.80 -7.56 -20.57
CA ASP A 2 0.61 -6.14 -20.88
C ASP A 2 0.48 -5.37 -19.56
N ILE A 3 1.46 -4.52 -19.28
CA ILE A 3 1.55 -3.76 -18.01
C ILE A 3 0.42 -2.73 -17.92
N ALA A 4 0.06 -2.08 -19.04
CA ALA A 4 -1.00 -1.09 -19.04
C ALA A 4 -2.36 -1.74 -18.73
N TYR A 5 -2.60 -2.91 -19.33
CA TYR A 5 -3.78 -3.72 -19.00
C TYR A 5 -3.78 -4.15 -17.53
N VAL A 6 -2.65 -4.60 -16.98
CA VAL A 6 -2.58 -5.06 -15.59
C VAL A 6 -2.74 -3.93 -14.57
N LEU A 7 -2.20 -2.74 -14.83
CA LEU A 7 -2.16 -1.67 -13.84
C LEU A 7 -3.28 -0.63 -13.98
N PHE A 8 -3.90 -0.47 -15.15
CA PHE A 8 -4.83 0.64 -15.37
C PHE A 8 -6.22 0.21 -15.85
N SER A 9 -6.38 -1.04 -16.29
CA SER A 9 -7.70 -1.59 -16.61
C SER A 9 -8.28 -2.36 -15.41
N PRO A 10 -9.50 -2.02 -14.94
CA PRO A 10 -10.20 -2.80 -13.91
C PRO A 10 -10.91 -4.04 -14.49
N LYS A 11 -10.97 -4.17 -15.82
CA LYS A 11 -11.68 -5.26 -16.50
C LYS A 11 -10.82 -6.50 -16.62
N GLY A 12 -11.45 -7.66 -16.45
CA GLY A 12 -10.83 -8.96 -16.67
C GLY A 12 -10.48 -9.71 -15.39
N ARG A 13 -9.64 -10.73 -15.57
CA ARG A 13 -9.16 -11.66 -14.53
C ARG A 13 -7.65 -11.79 -14.64
N ILE A 14 -6.98 -11.93 -13.50
CA ILE A 14 -5.55 -12.25 -13.47
C ILE A 14 -5.29 -13.42 -12.52
N GLY A 15 -4.49 -14.37 -13.00
CA GLY A 15 -4.05 -15.51 -12.20
C GLY A 15 -3.02 -15.11 -11.15
N ARG A 16 -2.71 -16.03 -10.23
CA ARG A 16 -1.81 -15.82 -9.10
C ARG A 16 -0.44 -15.23 -9.50
N ARG A 17 0.17 -15.74 -10.58
CA ARG A 17 1.51 -15.32 -11.02
C ARG A 17 1.54 -13.86 -11.48
N ASP A 18 0.56 -13.46 -12.29
CA ASP A 18 0.51 -12.09 -12.82
C ASP A 18 0.04 -11.10 -11.77
N PHE A 19 -0.83 -11.52 -10.85
CA PHE A 19 -1.14 -10.76 -9.63
C PHE A 19 0.12 -10.45 -8.81
N LEU A 20 0.92 -11.46 -8.46
CA LEU A 20 2.14 -11.26 -7.66
C LEU A 20 3.15 -10.35 -8.39
N ARG A 21 3.32 -10.51 -9.71
CA ARG A 21 4.16 -9.61 -10.52
C ARG A 21 3.67 -8.17 -10.49
N GLY A 22 2.35 -7.97 -10.61
CA GLY A 22 1.72 -6.66 -10.51
C GLY A 22 1.97 -6.01 -9.14
N ILE A 23 1.78 -6.75 -8.05
CA ILE A 23 2.03 -6.24 -6.70
C ILE A 23 3.52 -5.92 -6.49
N ILE A 24 4.45 -6.80 -6.89
CA ILE A 24 5.90 -6.54 -6.78
C ILE A 24 6.28 -5.23 -7.49
N LEU A 25 5.76 -5.03 -8.71
CA LEU A 25 5.99 -3.79 -9.48
C LEU A 25 5.41 -2.58 -8.74
N LEU A 26 4.16 -2.66 -8.28
CA LEU A 26 3.51 -1.55 -7.58
C LEU A 26 4.20 -1.21 -6.25
N THR A 27 4.67 -2.21 -5.51
CA THR A 27 5.45 -1.99 -4.28
C THR A 27 6.79 -1.34 -4.60
N GLY A 28 7.49 -1.77 -5.65
CA GLY A 28 8.71 -1.12 -6.12
C GLY A 28 8.51 0.36 -6.47
N VAL A 29 7.44 0.70 -7.19
CA VAL A 29 7.11 2.10 -7.51
C VAL A 29 6.71 2.87 -6.25
N SER A 30 5.98 2.24 -5.32
CA SER A 30 5.60 2.87 -4.05
C SER A 30 6.81 3.23 -3.20
N ILE A 31 7.86 2.39 -3.20
CA ILE A 31 9.14 2.68 -2.55
C ILE A 31 9.81 3.90 -3.20
N ILE A 32 9.89 3.95 -4.54
CA ILE A 32 10.48 5.10 -5.25
C ILE A 32 9.74 6.39 -4.92
N VAL A 33 8.40 6.34 -4.93
CA VAL A 33 7.54 7.49 -4.58
C VAL A 33 7.76 7.91 -3.13
N GLN A 34 7.81 6.96 -2.19
CA GLN A 34 8.00 7.26 -0.76
C GLN A 34 9.38 7.86 -0.49
N VAL A 35 10.45 7.30 -1.07
CA VAL A 35 11.80 7.86 -0.96
C VAL A 35 11.86 9.26 -1.57
N GLY A 36 11.28 9.46 -2.75
CA GLY A 36 11.24 10.79 -3.38
C GLY A 36 10.41 11.80 -2.59
N ALA A 37 9.34 11.37 -1.93
CA ALA A 37 8.53 12.22 -1.06
C ALA A 37 9.30 12.72 0.17
N THR A 38 10.24 11.92 0.71
CA THR A 38 11.15 12.36 1.80
C THR A 38 12.02 13.56 1.39
N PHE A 39 12.29 13.73 0.10
CA PHE A 39 13.01 14.88 -0.45
C PHE A 39 12.07 16.00 -0.95
N ALA A 40 10.80 15.98 -0.53
CA ALA A 40 9.80 17.02 -0.74
C ALA A 40 9.57 17.40 -2.21
N LEU A 41 9.41 16.42 -3.10
CA LEU A 41 8.99 16.65 -4.49
C LEU A 41 7.46 16.71 -4.58
N PRO A 42 6.83 17.90 -4.72
CA PRO A 42 5.37 18.04 -4.69
C PRO A 42 4.58 17.15 -5.67
N PRO A 43 5.08 16.88 -6.91
CA PRO A 43 4.39 15.99 -7.84
C PRO A 43 4.23 14.54 -7.35
N LEU A 44 5.08 14.07 -6.44
CA LEU A 44 5.06 12.68 -5.98
C LEU A 44 3.88 12.38 -5.03
N VAL A 45 3.29 13.41 -4.41
CA VAL A 45 2.06 13.25 -3.63
C VAL A 45 0.90 12.82 -4.53
N LEU A 46 0.82 13.37 -5.75
CA LEU A 46 -0.20 12.99 -6.73
C LEU A 46 -0.01 11.57 -7.26
N ALA A 47 1.24 11.11 -7.36
CA ALA A 47 1.55 9.75 -7.78
C ALA A 47 0.98 8.68 -6.83
N GLN A 48 0.76 9.01 -5.55
CA GLN A 48 0.18 8.10 -4.59
C GLN A 48 -1.28 7.74 -4.91
N TYR A 49 -2.07 8.69 -5.44
CA TYR A 49 -3.45 8.40 -5.88
C TYR A 49 -3.49 7.48 -7.10
N VAL A 50 -2.56 7.66 -8.03
CA VAL A 50 -2.41 6.77 -9.20
C VAL A 50 -2.07 5.35 -8.74
N LEU A 51 -1.17 5.22 -7.75
CA LEU A 51 -0.83 3.92 -7.17
C LEU A 51 -2.04 3.24 -6.51
N ILE A 52 -2.85 3.97 -5.74
CA ILE A 52 -4.07 3.43 -5.12
C ILE A 52 -5.03 2.88 -6.19
N TRP A 53 -5.21 3.61 -7.29
CA TRP A 53 -6.01 3.13 -8.42
C TRP A 53 -5.43 1.87 -9.07
N SER A 54 -4.11 1.82 -9.26
CA SER A 54 -3.46 0.63 -9.83
C SER A 54 -3.55 -0.59 -8.92
N TYR A 55 -3.43 -0.42 -7.60
CA TYR A 55 -3.70 -1.48 -6.64
C TYR A 55 -5.15 -1.97 -6.74
N ALA A 56 -6.11 -1.06 -6.87
CA ALA A 56 -7.53 -1.41 -7.06
C ALA A 56 -7.74 -2.25 -8.33
N CYS A 57 -7.09 -1.90 -9.44
CA CYS A 57 -7.16 -2.67 -10.69
C CYS A 57 -6.58 -4.08 -10.53
N VAL A 58 -5.41 -4.21 -9.90
CA VAL A 58 -4.73 -5.51 -9.70
C VAL A 58 -5.51 -6.41 -8.75
N PHE A 59 -5.92 -5.90 -7.59
CA PHE A 59 -6.73 -6.66 -6.63
C PHE A 59 -8.13 -6.96 -7.16
N GLY A 60 -8.77 -6.00 -7.83
CA GLY A 60 -10.09 -6.18 -8.44
C GLY A 60 -10.09 -7.35 -9.42
N LYS A 61 -9.09 -7.45 -10.29
CA LYS A 61 -8.96 -8.59 -11.22
C LYS A 61 -8.63 -9.91 -10.53
N ARG A 62 -7.87 -9.89 -9.43
CA ARG A 62 -7.64 -11.10 -8.61
C ARG A 62 -8.92 -11.57 -7.94
N LEU A 63 -9.74 -10.64 -7.46
CA LEU A 63 -11.03 -10.92 -6.85
C LEU A 63 -12.03 -11.45 -7.88
N HIS A 64 -12.11 -10.83 -9.07
CA HIS A 64 -12.90 -11.36 -10.19
C HIS A 64 -12.46 -12.77 -10.58
N ASP A 65 -11.15 -13.04 -10.55
CA ASP A 65 -10.64 -14.38 -10.83
C ASP A 65 -11.06 -15.40 -9.77
N ALA A 66 -11.27 -14.97 -8.53
CA ALA A 66 -11.77 -15.81 -7.44
C ALA A 66 -13.31 -15.84 -7.35
N GLY A 67 -14.02 -15.22 -8.30
CA GLY A 67 -15.49 -15.16 -8.29
C GLY A 67 -16.09 -14.12 -7.31
N TYR A 68 -15.26 -13.23 -6.78
CA TYR A 68 -15.67 -12.17 -5.85
C TYR A 68 -15.86 -10.82 -6.55
N SER A 69 -16.64 -9.95 -5.91
CA SER A 69 -16.77 -8.54 -6.31
C SER A 69 -15.47 -7.77 -6.07
N ALA A 70 -15.08 -6.90 -7.01
CA ALA A 70 -13.95 -5.99 -6.83
C ALA A 70 -14.12 -5.03 -5.63
N TRP A 71 -15.35 -4.79 -5.16
CA TRP A 71 -15.59 -3.98 -3.96
C TRP A 71 -14.94 -4.57 -2.69
N LEU A 72 -14.67 -5.87 -2.65
CA LEU A 72 -13.90 -6.49 -1.56
C LEU A 72 -12.46 -5.94 -1.48
N TYR A 73 -11.95 -5.26 -2.52
CA TYR A 73 -10.70 -4.51 -2.43
C TYR A 73 -10.70 -3.49 -1.29
N LEU A 74 -11.85 -2.86 -0.97
CA LEU A 74 -11.93 -1.92 0.16
C LEU A 74 -11.58 -2.58 1.49
N ALA A 75 -11.88 -3.87 1.67
CA ALA A 75 -11.47 -4.62 2.84
C ALA A 75 -9.95 -4.86 2.86
N PHE A 76 -9.33 -5.14 1.71
CA PHE A 76 -7.87 -5.23 1.59
C PHE A 76 -7.20 -3.88 1.86
N LEU A 77 -7.78 -2.77 1.37
CA LEU A 77 -7.29 -1.43 1.62
C LEU A 77 -7.40 -1.05 3.11
N ALA A 78 -8.52 -1.35 3.76
CA ALA A 78 -8.67 -1.15 5.20
C ALA A 78 -7.67 -2.02 5.98
N GLY A 79 -7.51 -3.28 5.59
CA GLY A 79 -6.49 -4.19 6.14
C GLY A 79 -5.07 -3.66 5.97
N PHE A 80 -4.76 -3.04 4.81
CA PHE A 80 -3.47 -2.39 4.58
C PHE A 80 -3.24 -1.27 5.58
N VAL A 81 -4.20 -0.36 5.76
CA VAL A 81 -4.07 0.78 6.68
C VAL A 81 -3.86 0.28 8.12
N VAL A 82 -4.67 -0.68 8.57
CA VAL A 82 -4.57 -1.23 9.93
C VAL A 82 -3.22 -1.93 10.14
N LEU A 83 -2.82 -2.82 9.23
CA LEU A 83 -1.54 -3.52 9.33
C LEU A 83 -0.36 -2.55 9.25
N GLN A 84 -0.44 -1.53 8.39
CA GLN A 84 0.61 -0.53 8.26
C GLN A 84 0.81 0.22 9.58
N VAL A 85 -0.28 0.62 10.26
CA VAL A 85 -0.20 1.28 11.58
C VAL A 85 0.42 0.33 12.61
N ILE A 86 -0.07 -0.92 12.70
CA ILE A 86 0.43 -1.89 13.67
C ILE A 86 1.92 -2.17 13.43
N VAL A 87 2.31 -2.52 12.21
CA VAL A 87 3.68 -2.85 11.86
C VAL A 87 4.61 -1.64 12.06
N SER A 88 4.18 -0.44 11.68
CA SER A 88 4.99 0.77 11.91
C SER A 88 5.23 1.02 13.39
N ASN A 89 4.20 0.90 14.24
CA ASN A 89 4.34 1.07 15.69
C ASN A 89 5.24 0.01 16.32
N LEU A 90 5.16 -1.24 15.86
CA LEU A 90 6.04 -2.32 16.34
C LEU A 90 7.49 -2.13 15.90
N LEU A 91 7.72 -1.63 14.68
CA LEU A 91 9.06 -1.44 14.12
C LEU A 91 9.72 -0.13 14.52
N MET A 92 8.96 0.89 14.94
CA MET A 92 9.49 2.21 15.26
C MET A 92 10.54 2.18 16.38
N PRO A 93 10.33 1.51 17.54
CA PRO A 93 11.35 1.46 18.59
C PRO A 93 12.64 0.74 18.16
N LEU A 94 12.55 -0.15 17.16
CA LEU A 94 13.66 -0.97 16.69
C LEU A 94 14.47 -0.29 15.58
N LEU A 95 13.79 0.37 14.64
CA LEU A 95 14.40 0.89 13.41
C LEU A 95 14.55 2.41 13.41
N SER A 96 13.76 3.12 14.22
CA SER A 96 13.77 4.59 14.30
C SER A 96 13.63 5.09 15.76
N PRO A 97 14.48 4.63 16.70
CA PRO A 97 14.37 5.01 18.11
C PRO A 97 14.50 6.52 18.34
N GLU A 98 15.21 7.23 17.45
CA GLU A 98 15.42 8.69 17.54
C GLU A 98 14.16 9.52 17.28
N VAL A 99 13.10 8.91 16.73
CA VAL A 99 11.79 9.56 16.57
C VAL A 99 11.07 9.71 17.91
N LEU A 100 11.33 8.83 18.88
CA LEU A 100 10.64 8.80 20.17
C LEU A 100 10.75 10.10 20.99
N PRO A 101 11.93 10.71 21.17
CA PRO A 101 12.02 11.99 21.88
C PRO A 101 11.25 13.10 21.15
N VAL A 102 11.29 13.13 19.82
CA VAL A 102 10.55 14.12 19.01
C VAL A 102 9.03 13.96 19.18
N GLN A 103 8.54 12.72 19.24
CA GLN A 103 7.14 12.44 19.52
C GLN A 103 6.74 12.84 20.95
N ALA A 104 7.57 12.55 21.94
CA ALA A 104 7.31 12.93 23.33
C ALA A 104 7.21 14.46 23.50
N GLU A 105 8.01 15.24 22.78
CA GLU A 105 7.89 16.70 22.75
C GLU A 105 6.57 17.15 22.12
N LEU A 106 6.17 16.55 20.99
CA LEU A 106 4.90 16.86 20.33
C LEU A 106 3.68 16.49 21.20
N GLU A 107 3.75 15.38 21.91
CA GLU A 107 2.73 14.97 22.88
C GLU A 107 2.65 15.97 24.03
N ALA A 108 3.79 16.41 24.58
CA ALA A 108 3.83 17.42 25.64
C ALA A 108 3.17 18.74 25.19
N ILE A 109 3.39 19.17 23.94
CA ILE A 109 2.71 20.33 23.34
C ILE A 109 1.20 20.06 23.24
N GLY A 110 0.78 18.88 22.76
CA GLY A 110 -0.63 18.50 22.69
C GLY A 110 -1.34 18.52 24.06
N MET A 111 -0.63 18.17 25.14
CA MET A 111 -1.15 18.19 26.50
C MET A 111 -1.35 19.60 27.07
N THR A 112 -0.79 20.64 26.45
CA THR A 112 -1.05 22.04 26.85
C THR A 112 -2.44 22.54 26.45
N GLY A 113 -3.17 21.77 25.64
CA GLY A 113 -4.52 22.13 25.15
C GLY A 113 -4.52 23.15 24.01
N ASP A 114 -3.35 23.63 23.57
CA ASP A 114 -3.21 24.50 22.40
C ASP A 114 -3.15 23.67 21.10
N PHE A 115 -4.33 23.49 20.48
CA PHE A 115 -4.43 22.81 19.19
C PHE A 115 -3.66 23.54 18.07
N ALA A 116 -3.64 24.87 18.07
CA ALA A 116 -2.93 25.64 17.05
C ALA A 116 -1.41 25.45 17.17
N GLY A 117 -0.89 25.52 18.41
CA GLY A 117 0.50 25.22 18.71
C GLY A 117 0.90 23.78 18.35
N MET A 118 0.03 22.79 18.62
CA MET A 118 0.26 21.40 18.24
C MET A 118 0.35 21.22 16.72
N VAL A 119 -0.58 21.79 15.95
CA VAL A 119 -0.57 21.71 14.49
C VAL A 119 0.67 22.38 13.91
N GLN A 120 1.06 23.54 14.44
CA GLN A 120 2.27 24.23 14.03
C GLN A 120 3.53 23.39 14.31
N ALA A 121 3.67 22.86 15.52
CA ALA A 121 4.80 22.02 15.90
C ALA A 121 4.90 20.75 15.05
N MET A 122 3.76 20.10 14.76
CA MET A 122 3.72 18.95 13.85
C MET A 122 4.17 19.32 12.44
N SER A 123 3.74 20.48 11.92
CA SER A 123 4.10 20.96 10.59
C SER A 123 5.59 21.27 10.49
N GLU A 124 6.15 21.95 11.48
CA GLU A 124 7.57 22.32 11.52
C GLU A 124 8.49 21.10 11.63
N ARG A 125 8.09 20.09 12.42
CA ARG A 125 8.85 18.84 12.62
C ARG A 125 8.51 17.73 11.64
N ALA A 126 7.49 17.89 10.80
CA ALA A 126 7.11 16.92 9.78
C ALA A 126 8.29 16.43 8.91
N PRO A 127 9.17 17.29 8.35
CA PRO A 127 10.29 16.82 7.53
C PRO A 127 11.34 16.06 8.35
N GLU A 128 11.54 16.42 9.62
CA GLU A 128 12.45 15.72 10.53
C GLU A 128 11.91 14.32 10.84
N ILE A 129 10.64 14.22 11.25
CA ILE A 129 9.97 12.95 11.53
C ILE A 129 9.95 12.06 10.30
N ALA A 130 9.64 12.60 9.11
CA ALA A 130 9.62 11.85 7.86
C ALA A 130 11.00 11.25 7.51
N ARG A 131 12.10 11.97 7.79
CA ARG A 131 13.47 11.49 7.56
C ARG A 131 13.86 10.44 8.58
N LEU A 132 13.64 10.72 9.86
CA LEU A 132 13.99 9.81 10.96
C LEU A 132 13.20 8.50 10.90
N SER A 133 11.93 8.54 10.48
CA SER A 133 11.06 7.37 10.35
C SER A 133 11.08 6.71 8.96
N ALA A 134 11.94 7.16 8.04
CA ALA A 134 11.95 6.68 6.67
C ALA A 134 12.19 5.16 6.59
N LEU A 135 13.15 4.65 7.38
CA LEU A 135 13.47 3.23 7.42
C LEU A 135 12.29 2.40 7.95
N THR A 136 11.68 2.83 9.06
CA THR A 136 10.48 2.18 9.62
C THR A 136 9.33 2.17 8.62
N SER A 137 9.10 3.29 7.94
CA SER A 137 8.01 3.44 6.96
C SER A 137 8.18 2.50 5.77
N LEU A 138 9.40 2.40 5.23
CA LEU A 138 9.73 1.50 4.12
C LEU A 138 9.63 0.02 4.52
N ALA A 139 10.15 -0.33 5.70
CA ALA A 139 10.05 -1.68 6.22
C ALA A 139 8.59 -2.08 6.46
N ALA A 140 7.80 -1.19 7.06
CA ALA A 140 6.38 -1.42 7.29
C ALA A 140 5.60 -1.55 5.97
N LEU A 141 5.89 -0.70 4.97
CA LEU A 141 5.31 -0.80 3.63
C LEU A 141 5.59 -2.18 3.02
N LEU A 142 6.86 -2.62 3.03
CA LEU A 142 7.26 -3.91 2.47
C LEU A 142 6.56 -5.10 3.15
N VAL A 143 6.57 -5.12 4.49
CA VAL A 143 5.95 -6.20 5.27
C VAL A 143 4.45 -6.24 5.04
N THR A 144 3.78 -5.08 5.08
CA THR A 144 2.34 -4.98 4.89
C THR A 144 1.92 -5.35 3.46
N SER A 145 2.64 -4.83 2.45
CA SER A 145 2.41 -5.18 1.05
C SER A 145 2.61 -6.68 0.81
N ALA A 146 3.66 -7.29 1.38
CA ALA A 146 3.90 -8.72 1.28
C ALA A 146 2.77 -9.54 1.93
N ALA A 147 2.32 -9.16 3.13
CA ALA A 147 1.23 -9.84 3.82
C ALA A 147 -0.06 -9.84 3.00
N LEU A 148 -0.44 -8.70 2.42
CA LEU A 148 -1.64 -8.62 1.57
C LEU A 148 -1.46 -9.30 0.21
N ALA A 149 -0.25 -9.25 -0.38
CA ALA A 149 0.05 -10.01 -1.58
C ALA A 149 -0.14 -11.51 -1.34
N LEU A 150 0.31 -12.02 -0.19
CA LEU A 150 0.13 -13.42 0.17
C LEU A 150 -1.34 -13.75 0.44
N ALA A 151 -2.10 -12.85 1.09
CA ALA A 151 -3.53 -13.03 1.28
C ALA A 151 -4.30 -13.10 -0.05
N GLY A 152 -4.03 -12.17 -0.98
CA GLY A 152 -4.66 -12.16 -2.31
C GLY A 152 -4.23 -13.33 -3.20
N ALA A 153 -2.97 -13.76 -3.10
CA ALA A 153 -2.44 -14.89 -3.86
C ALA A 153 -3.01 -16.25 -3.41
N GLN A 154 -3.49 -16.34 -2.17
CA GLN A 154 -4.10 -17.55 -1.60
C GLN A 154 -5.58 -17.72 -2.00
N LEU A 155 -6.22 -16.68 -2.54
CA LEU A 155 -7.59 -16.82 -3.08
C LEU A 155 -7.61 -17.93 -4.14
N LYS A 156 -8.60 -18.81 -4.07
CA LYS A 156 -8.77 -19.87 -5.08
C LYS A 156 -9.38 -19.27 -6.33
N SER A 157 -8.85 -19.62 -7.50
CA SER A 157 -9.40 -19.20 -8.78
C SER A 157 -10.68 -19.97 -9.07
N ASP A 158 -11.68 -19.26 -9.62
CA ASP A 158 -12.90 -19.84 -10.16
C ASP A 158 -12.55 -20.67 -11.41
N PRO A 159 -12.81 -22.00 -11.39
CA PRO A 159 -12.45 -22.88 -12.49
C PRO A 159 -13.33 -22.66 -13.73
N HIS A 160 -14.45 -21.96 -13.60
CA HIS A 160 -15.37 -21.72 -14.70
C HIS A 160 -15.18 -20.32 -15.31
N PRO A 161 -15.58 -20.13 -16.57
CA PRO A 161 -15.77 -18.79 -17.12
C PRO A 161 -16.81 -18.03 -16.28
N ASN A 162 -16.57 -16.75 -16.04
CA ASN A 162 -17.52 -15.87 -15.37
C ASN A 162 -17.68 -14.55 -16.14
N ALA A 163 -18.47 -13.60 -15.64
CA ALA A 163 -18.67 -12.28 -16.27
C ALA A 163 -17.34 -11.51 -16.49
N HIS A 164 -16.30 -11.92 -15.76
CA HIS A 164 -14.89 -11.53 -15.80
C HIS A 164 -14.13 -11.88 -17.09
N GLY A 165 -14.54 -12.96 -17.77
CA GLY A 165 -13.77 -13.62 -18.82
C GLY A 165 -13.45 -15.09 -18.50
N PRO A 166 -12.61 -15.74 -19.32
CA PRO A 166 -12.29 -17.16 -19.20
C PRO A 166 -11.48 -17.47 -17.94
N ALA A 167 -11.45 -18.75 -17.55
CA ALA A 167 -10.70 -19.21 -16.39
C ALA A 167 -9.19 -18.96 -16.56
N THR A 168 -8.52 -18.52 -15.48
CA THR A 168 -7.06 -18.35 -15.45
C THR A 168 -6.42 -19.62 -14.88
N GLY A 169 -6.31 -20.65 -15.71
CA GLY A 169 -5.75 -21.96 -15.35
C GLY A 169 -4.76 -22.48 -16.40
N PRO A 170 -3.98 -23.53 -16.09
CA PRO A 170 -3.06 -24.14 -17.03
C PRO A 170 -3.85 -24.83 -18.15
N GLY A 171 -4.21 -24.07 -19.18
CA GLY A 171 -5.07 -24.50 -20.27
C GLY A 171 -5.58 -23.38 -21.17
N THR A 172 -5.43 -22.11 -20.77
CA THR A 172 -5.86 -20.95 -21.57
C THR A 172 -4.65 -20.13 -22.04
N SER A 173 -3.82 -20.73 -22.88
CA SER A 173 -2.96 -19.99 -23.81
C SER A 173 -3.73 -19.75 -25.10
N SER A 174 -4.12 -18.49 -25.33
CA SER A 174 -4.39 -17.95 -26.65
C SER A 174 -3.84 -16.54 -26.70
#